data_AF-A0A2T0SRD1-F1
#
_entry.id   AF-A0A2T0SRD1-F1
#
_cell.length_a   1.000
_cell.length_b   1.000
_cell.length_c   1.000
_cell.angle_alpha   90.00
_cell.angle_beta   90.00
_cell.angle_gamma   90.00
#
_symmetry.space_group_name_H-M   'P 1'
#
loop_
_entity.id
_entity.type
_entity.pdbx_description
1 polymer ?
#
loop_
_entity_poly.entity_id
_entity_poly.type
_entity_poly.pdbx_seq_one_letter_code
_entity_poly.pdbx_strand_id
1 'polypeptide(L)'
;MKTTFYLLMMLSCLSFLPALGQAKYDDFPTTVPRNADVGKKKSNKDGPSTNFVPIGTSWGRRVLSYAFENGTDDIAGDNERQAIRDAFALWAAQTDLAFVETCNPSEADISFKWASGYHGDPNCPGGGAFDGRYTVINGQYVGGAILAHNLGGPAPNSCDGQAADIHFDEDEDWTLDLRGDGNQAIDLVSIAAHEIGHALGLFHTSVQGSLMWATYGGSHRFLGSDDIAGIQSIYGPRQNGIIRSPNIDLNTQPICGGVILVVDAPVGTSVSWSSSDPNALSVGSNGYASRQNNFNGQVTVTAVVSTNCSSVTLTKVVSVGAGRTGGTYSYGGNTYNVTGNTGISVSNSSNTIYFNLNNSTDPNASYSWSVTNTNGNVYHSLSTGKTGSITLGGGASATVTCTIATPCGQTSITFSCYNYSGSWLVAYPNPTSDLMTVTAFKESGGPSEERSSSNRSDVGINATPTAAETTVKLLDKNNNVLREGKLVNGEVQFSLAQLPNGIYYLQMNTDERRIKRQIVVQH
;
A
#
# COMPACT_ATOMS: atom_id res chain seq x y z
N MET A 1 35.74 -57.08 -17.98
CA MET A 1 37.12 -56.68 -17.60
C MET A 1 37.59 -55.54 -18.49
N LYS A 2 37.42 -54.28 -18.09
CA LYS A 2 38.21 -53.14 -18.59
C LYS A 2 38.27 -52.08 -17.51
N THR A 3 39.45 -51.95 -16.94
CA THR A 3 39.83 -51.03 -15.87
C THR A 3 40.60 -49.87 -16.50
N THR A 4 40.43 -48.68 -15.93
CA THR A 4 41.37 -47.54 -15.99
C THR A 4 41.33 -46.67 -17.26
N PHE A 5 40.46 -45.64 -17.26
CA PHE A 5 40.64 -44.37 -17.98
C PHE A 5 39.65 -43.31 -17.44
N TYR A 6 39.86 -42.81 -16.21
CA TYR A 6 39.20 -41.61 -15.68
C TYR A 6 40.10 -40.98 -14.61
N LEU A 7 41.26 -40.46 -15.04
CA LEU A 7 42.11 -39.61 -14.22
C LEU A 7 43.03 -38.80 -15.16
N LEU A 8 42.47 -37.89 -15.97
CA LEU A 8 43.19 -36.77 -16.60
C LEU A 8 42.21 -35.88 -17.40
N MET A 9 41.25 -35.23 -16.74
CA MET A 9 40.54 -34.08 -17.35
C MET A 9 39.93 -33.13 -16.32
N MET A 10 40.62 -32.93 -15.20
CA MET A 10 40.28 -31.95 -14.14
C MET A 10 41.49 -31.05 -13.84
N LEU A 11 42.30 -30.74 -14.85
CA LEU A 11 43.49 -29.91 -14.71
C LEU A 11 43.69 -29.01 -15.94
N SER A 12 42.73 -28.10 -16.19
CA SER A 12 42.92 -26.98 -17.11
C SER A 12 41.82 -25.93 -16.95
N CYS A 13 41.84 -25.19 -15.84
CA CYS A 13 41.51 -23.77 -15.81
C CYS A 13 42.04 -23.11 -14.51
N LEU A 14 43.33 -23.34 -14.21
CA LEU A 14 44.10 -22.43 -13.36
C LEU A 14 44.58 -21.28 -14.26
N SER A 15 43.77 -20.24 -14.40
CA SER A 15 44.23 -18.91 -14.82
C SER A 15 43.08 -17.90 -14.81
N PHE A 16 42.67 -17.49 -13.62
CA PHE A 16 42.32 -16.09 -13.39
C PHE A 16 43.03 -15.67 -12.11
N LEU A 17 43.87 -14.64 -12.23
CA LEU A 17 44.55 -14.01 -11.11
C LEU A 17 43.51 -13.70 -10.01
N PRO A 18 43.80 -13.94 -8.71
CA PRO A 18 43.06 -13.25 -7.67
C PRO A 18 43.43 -11.78 -7.83
N ALA A 19 42.55 -11.00 -8.45
CA ALA A 19 42.69 -9.57 -8.44
C ALA A 19 42.41 -9.12 -7.00
N LEU A 20 43.48 -9.05 -6.19
CA LEU A 20 43.54 -8.63 -4.78
C LEU A 20 42.86 -9.63 -3.81
N GLY A 21 43.60 -10.13 -2.83
CA GLY A 21 43.12 -11.10 -1.83
C GLY A 21 42.08 -10.50 -0.88
N GLN A 22 40.82 -10.53 -1.29
CA GLN A 22 39.68 -10.05 -0.53
C GLN A 22 38.91 -11.24 0.08
N ALA A 23 38.38 -11.05 1.29
CA ALA A 23 37.51 -12.04 1.94
C ALA A 23 36.27 -12.29 1.08
N LYS A 24 35.77 -13.52 1.05
CA LYS A 24 34.47 -13.84 0.46
C LYS A 24 33.43 -13.91 1.56
N TYR A 25 32.20 -13.57 1.23
CA TYR A 25 31.10 -13.86 2.14
C TYR A 25 31.00 -15.37 2.36
N ASP A 26 31.02 -16.15 1.26
CA ASP A 26 30.87 -17.60 1.28
C ASP A 26 31.72 -18.34 0.22
N ASP A 27 31.50 -19.66 0.11
CA ASP A 27 32.17 -20.56 -0.84
C ASP A 27 31.43 -20.76 -2.18
N PHE A 28 30.27 -20.11 -2.38
CA PHE A 28 29.46 -20.32 -3.56
C PHE A 28 30.20 -19.88 -4.84
N PRO A 29 30.05 -20.63 -5.94
CA PRO A 29 30.70 -20.28 -7.20
C PRO A 29 30.12 -18.97 -7.74
N THR A 30 30.99 -18.03 -8.09
CA THR A 30 30.63 -16.74 -8.71
C THR A 30 30.03 -16.86 -10.12
N THR A 31 29.94 -18.07 -10.66
CA THR A 31 29.39 -18.34 -11.99
C THR A 31 27.96 -18.87 -11.90
N VAL A 32 27.02 -18.12 -12.48
CA VAL A 32 25.59 -18.47 -12.57
C VAL A 32 25.40 -19.91 -13.09
N PRO A 33 24.67 -20.79 -12.38
CA PRO A 33 24.37 -22.13 -12.87
C PRO A 33 23.60 -22.07 -14.20
N ARG A 34 24.05 -22.80 -15.22
CA ARG A 34 23.38 -22.87 -16.55
C ARG A 34 21.92 -23.35 -16.51
N ASN A 35 21.46 -23.90 -15.39
CA ASN A 35 20.09 -24.42 -15.21
C ASN A 35 19.09 -23.39 -14.67
N ALA A 36 19.49 -22.14 -14.38
CA ALA A 36 18.55 -21.06 -14.04
C ALA A 36 17.68 -20.57 -15.22
N ASP A 37 17.79 -21.18 -16.40
CA ASP A 37 17.03 -20.81 -17.60
C ASP A 37 15.60 -21.41 -17.66
N VAL A 38 15.16 -22.16 -16.65
CA VAL A 38 13.77 -22.67 -16.56
C VAL A 38 12.86 -21.58 -15.97
N GLY A 39 12.59 -20.54 -16.75
CA GLY A 39 11.69 -19.48 -16.29
C GLY A 39 11.57 -18.23 -17.14
N LYS A 40 12.29 -18.10 -18.27
CA LYS A 40 12.09 -16.97 -19.19
C LYS A 40 10.73 -17.07 -19.90
N LYS A 41 9.65 -16.70 -19.20
CA LYS A 41 8.52 -16.05 -19.87
C LYS A 41 9.09 -14.76 -20.48
N LYS A 42 9.08 -14.69 -21.81
CA LYS A 42 9.49 -13.50 -22.57
C LYS A 42 8.78 -12.26 -22.00
N SER A 43 9.47 -11.48 -21.17
CA SER A 43 9.03 -10.14 -20.81
C SER A 43 9.38 -9.18 -21.96
N ASN A 44 8.49 -8.22 -22.15
CA ASN A 44 8.51 -7.25 -23.25
C ASN A 44 9.79 -6.40 -23.21
N LYS A 45 10.33 -6.07 -24.38
CA LYS A 45 11.68 -5.50 -24.61
C LYS A 45 11.90 -4.03 -24.18
N ASP A 46 11.25 -3.53 -23.14
CA ASP A 46 11.41 -2.13 -22.69
C ASP A 46 11.53 -1.95 -21.16
N GLY A 47 12.12 -2.92 -20.45
CA GLY A 47 12.46 -2.80 -19.02
C GLY A 47 13.98 -2.79 -18.76
N PRO A 48 14.47 -2.20 -17.66
CA PRO A 48 15.89 -2.19 -17.31
C PRO A 48 16.43 -3.62 -17.20
N SER A 49 17.62 -3.88 -17.74
CA SER A 49 18.28 -5.19 -17.69
C SER A 49 18.52 -5.63 -16.24
N THR A 50 17.98 -6.78 -15.84
CA THR A 50 18.11 -7.33 -14.48
C THR A 50 19.40 -8.12 -14.32
N ASN A 51 20.28 -7.72 -13.40
CA ASN A 51 21.59 -8.36 -13.14
C ASN A 51 21.58 -9.32 -11.93
N PHE A 52 20.56 -9.26 -11.07
CA PHE A 52 20.34 -10.21 -9.97
C PHE A 52 20.05 -11.63 -10.48
N VAL A 53 20.32 -12.61 -9.62
CA VAL A 53 20.17 -14.04 -9.94
C VAL A 53 19.36 -14.73 -8.85
N PRO A 54 18.14 -15.22 -9.10
CA PRO A 54 17.44 -16.11 -8.17
C PRO A 54 18.05 -17.51 -8.17
N ILE A 55 18.12 -18.17 -7.00
CA ILE A 55 18.52 -19.59 -6.87
C ILE A 55 17.53 -20.52 -7.59
N GLY A 56 16.26 -20.11 -7.68
CA GLY A 56 15.19 -20.86 -8.34
C GLY A 56 14.26 -21.61 -7.38
N THR A 57 14.54 -21.56 -6.06
CA THR A 57 13.64 -21.98 -4.98
C THR A 57 13.24 -20.77 -4.14
N SER A 58 12.11 -20.87 -3.45
CA SER A 58 11.54 -19.79 -2.63
C SER A 58 10.66 -20.35 -1.53
N TRP A 59 10.52 -19.63 -0.42
CA TRP A 59 9.58 -20.01 0.62
C TRP A 59 8.13 -19.88 0.14
N GLY A 60 7.36 -20.95 0.32
CA GLY A 60 5.92 -20.96 0.03
C GLY A 60 5.10 -20.10 0.99
N ARG A 61 5.63 -19.85 2.20
CA ARG A 61 4.99 -19.03 3.24
C ARG A 61 5.62 -17.63 3.32
N ARG A 62 5.05 -16.79 4.18
CA ARG A 62 5.48 -15.39 4.35
C ARG A 62 5.93 -15.07 5.77
N VAL A 63 5.55 -15.88 6.75
CA VAL A 63 6.16 -15.84 8.07
C VAL A 63 7.17 -16.99 8.12
N LEU A 64 8.43 -16.66 8.37
CA LEU A 64 9.52 -17.62 8.48
C LEU A 64 9.99 -17.65 9.92
N SER A 65 10.22 -18.87 10.42
CA SER A 65 10.78 -19.09 11.74
C SER A 65 12.29 -19.19 11.66
N TYR A 66 12.99 -18.66 12.64
CA TYR A 66 14.44 -18.85 12.75
C TYR A 66 14.85 -19.16 14.18
N ALA A 67 16.03 -19.74 14.36
CA ALA A 67 16.55 -20.06 15.68
C ALA A 67 18.08 -20.02 15.70
N PHE A 68 18.64 -19.99 16.90
CA PHE A 68 20.07 -20.02 17.14
C PHE A 68 20.45 -21.36 17.76
N GLU A 69 21.33 -22.11 17.12
CA GLU A 69 21.92 -23.32 17.70
C GLU A 69 22.90 -22.98 18.83
N ASN A 70 23.67 -21.91 18.64
CA ASN A 70 24.63 -21.36 19.58
C ASN A 70 24.84 -19.84 19.30
N GLY A 71 25.93 -19.27 19.79
CA GLY A 71 26.37 -17.90 19.53
C GLY A 71 27.90 -17.83 19.53
N THR A 72 28.45 -16.62 19.36
CA THR A 72 29.89 -16.34 19.44
C THR A 72 30.25 -15.65 20.75
N ASP A 73 31.43 -15.90 21.28
CA ASP A 73 31.96 -15.23 22.48
C ASP A 73 32.59 -13.85 22.16
N ASP A 74 32.77 -13.51 20.88
CA ASP A 74 33.37 -12.23 20.45
C ASP A 74 32.48 -11.02 20.74
N ILE A 75 31.17 -11.23 20.71
CA ILE A 75 30.16 -10.20 20.88
C ILE A 75 29.43 -10.48 22.20
N ALA A 76 29.50 -9.54 23.13
CA ALA A 76 28.96 -9.76 24.47
C ALA A 76 27.42 -9.80 24.48
N GLY A 77 26.85 -10.84 25.10
CA GLY A 77 25.46 -10.88 25.53
C GLY A 77 24.50 -11.48 24.50
N ASP A 78 23.52 -10.69 24.05
CA ASP A 78 22.52 -11.06 23.03
C ASP A 78 22.70 -10.23 21.74
N ASN A 79 23.85 -9.57 21.63
CA ASN A 79 24.12 -8.54 20.64
C ASN A 79 24.36 -9.14 19.25
N GLU A 80 24.93 -10.33 19.18
CA GLU A 80 25.04 -11.13 17.96
C GLU A 80 23.65 -11.57 17.46
N ARG A 81 22.74 -11.95 18.36
CA ARG A 81 21.35 -12.24 17.97
C ARG A 81 20.63 -10.99 17.49
N GLN A 82 20.89 -9.84 18.12
CA GLN A 82 20.37 -8.56 17.65
C GLN A 82 20.89 -8.21 16.25
N ALA A 83 22.15 -8.53 15.93
CA ALA A 83 22.70 -8.32 14.59
C ALA A 83 21.94 -9.11 13.52
N ILE A 84 21.57 -10.36 13.83
CA ILE A 84 20.74 -11.18 12.94
C ILE A 84 19.33 -10.58 12.78
N ARG A 85 18.73 -10.07 13.86
CA ARG A 85 17.43 -9.37 13.79
C ARG A 85 17.49 -8.12 12.92
N ASP A 86 18.57 -7.35 13.02
CA ASP A 86 18.79 -6.15 12.20
C ASP A 86 19.00 -6.52 10.72
N ALA A 87 19.70 -7.63 10.43
CA ALA A 87 19.87 -8.16 9.09
C ALA A 87 18.53 -8.61 8.47
N PHE A 88 17.68 -9.34 9.21
CA PHE A 88 16.32 -9.67 8.77
C PHE A 88 15.47 -8.42 8.49
N ALA A 89 15.63 -7.36 9.30
CA ALA A 89 14.88 -6.13 9.14
C ALA A 89 15.12 -5.45 7.78
N LEU A 90 16.33 -5.57 7.21
CA LEU A 90 16.64 -5.06 5.87
C LEU A 90 15.73 -5.70 4.80
N TRP A 91 15.58 -7.02 4.83
CA TRP A 91 14.77 -7.77 3.88
C TRP A 91 13.25 -7.61 4.13
N ALA A 92 12.84 -7.62 5.41
CA ALA A 92 11.45 -7.36 5.79
C ALA A 92 10.97 -5.95 5.41
N ALA A 93 11.89 -4.97 5.32
CA ALA A 93 11.55 -3.63 4.90
C ALA A 93 11.11 -3.55 3.42
N GLN A 94 11.54 -4.49 2.58
CA GLN A 94 11.35 -4.48 1.12
C GLN A 94 10.32 -5.49 0.60
N THR A 95 9.86 -6.39 1.47
CA THR A 95 8.94 -7.48 1.15
C THR A 95 7.79 -7.56 2.16
N ASP A 96 6.81 -8.42 1.90
CA ASP A 96 5.80 -8.81 2.90
C ASP A 96 6.25 -10.03 3.75
N LEU A 97 7.55 -10.33 3.79
CA LEU A 97 8.10 -11.36 4.68
C LEU A 97 8.15 -10.86 6.13
N ALA A 98 7.94 -11.80 7.05
CA ALA A 98 8.09 -11.58 8.49
C ALA A 98 8.90 -12.72 9.09
N PHE A 99 9.67 -12.41 10.12
CA PHE A 99 10.58 -13.35 10.76
C PHE A 99 10.24 -13.45 12.25
N VAL A 100 10.14 -14.68 12.76
CA VAL A 100 9.84 -14.95 14.17
C VAL A 100 10.86 -15.94 14.74
N GLU A 101 11.51 -15.57 15.85
CA GLU A 101 12.47 -16.46 16.51
C GLU A 101 11.73 -17.60 17.21
N THR A 102 12.26 -18.82 17.18
CA THR A 102 11.81 -19.97 17.98
C THR A 102 12.97 -20.46 18.87
N CYS A 103 12.67 -20.99 20.06
CA CYS A 103 13.68 -21.54 20.95
C CYS A 103 14.17 -22.94 20.52
N ASN A 104 13.55 -23.55 19.51
CA ASN A 104 13.90 -24.89 19.05
C ASN A 104 14.44 -24.86 17.61
N PRO A 105 15.77 -24.97 17.41
CA PRO A 105 16.37 -25.01 16.08
C PRO A 105 15.82 -26.11 15.18
N SER A 106 15.42 -27.27 15.71
CA SER A 106 14.86 -28.35 14.88
C SER A 106 13.47 -28.05 14.30
N GLU A 107 12.82 -26.99 14.76
CA GLU A 107 11.50 -26.53 14.28
C GLU A 107 11.62 -25.25 13.44
N ALA A 108 12.80 -24.66 13.35
CA ALA A 108 13.04 -23.43 12.61
C ALA A 108 13.10 -23.69 11.09
N ASP A 109 12.74 -22.67 10.31
CA ASP A 109 12.95 -22.70 8.86
C ASP A 109 14.40 -22.34 8.48
N ILE A 110 15.06 -21.55 9.33
CA ILE A 110 16.46 -21.11 9.18
C ILE A 110 17.12 -21.20 10.56
N SER A 111 18.14 -22.03 10.71
CA SER A 111 18.98 -22.05 11.90
C SER A 111 20.26 -21.21 11.68
N PHE A 112 20.77 -20.65 12.77
CA PHE A 112 22.05 -19.93 12.81
C PHE A 112 23.03 -20.65 13.73
N LYS A 113 24.25 -20.85 13.25
CA LYS A 113 25.30 -21.57 13.96
C LYS A 113 26.66 -20.89 13.76
N TRP A 114 27.46 -20.83 14.81
CA TRP A 114 28.88 -20.49 14.76
C TRP A 114 29.69 -21.76 14.93
N ALA A 115 30.64 -22.02 14.03
CA ALA A 115 31.46 -23.21 14.06
C ALA A 115 32.81 -23.00 13.37
N SER A 116 33.79 -23.86 13.66
CA SER A 116 35.11 -23.84 13.02
C SER A 116 35.36 -25.12 12.24
N GLY A 117 36.13 -25.04 11.15
CA GLY A 117 36.59 -26.21 10.39
C GLY A 117 35.44 -27.10 9.90
N TYR A 118 35.55 -28.43 10.07
CA TYR A 118 34.47 -29.37 9.71
C TYR A 118 33.34 -29.36 10.75
N HIS A 119 32.11 -29.02 10.32
CA HIS A 119 31.03 -28.76 11.27
C HIS A 119 29.64 -29.33 10.90
N GLY A 120 29.60 -30.41 10.10
CA GLY A 120 28.43 -31.30 10.00
C GLY A 120 27.55 -31.17 8.76
N ASP A 121 27.98 -30.42 7.76
CA ASP A 121 27.27 -30.14 6.50
C ASP A 121 28.05 -30.52 5.20
N PRO A 122 28.97 -31.51 5.19
CA PRO A 122 29.90 -31.72 4.07
C PRO A 122 29.23 -32.15 2.76
N ASN A 123 27.95 -32.51 2.80
CA ASN A 123 27.17 -32.94 1.62
C ASN A 123 26.08 -31.93 1.23
N CYS A 124 25.96 -30.83 1.97
CA CYS A 124 24.96 -29.81 1.70
C CYS A 124 25.43 -28.90 0.55
N PRO A 125 24.51 -28.46 -0.34
CA PRO A 125 24.83 -27.42 -1.31
C PRO A 125 25.25 -26.14 -0.57
N GLY A 126 26.45 -25.62 -0.86
CA GLY A 126 27.00 -24.47 -0.15
C GLY A 126 27.51 -24.78 1.26
N GLY A 127 27.59 -26.06 1.65
CA GLY A 127 28.24 -26.48 2.88
C GLY A 127 29.70 -26.87 2.63
N GLY A 128 30.52 -26.79 3.67
CA GLY A 128 31.96 -27.00 3.56
C GLY A 128 32.66 -26.82 4.90
N ALA A 129 33.93 -27.24 4.97
CA ALA A 129 34.74 -26.87 6.13
C ALA A 129 35.16 -25.41 6.03
N PHE A 130 35.06 -24.66 7.13
CA PHE A 130 35.65 -23.34 7.20
C PHE A 130 37.18 -23.41 7.16
N ASP A 131 37.80 -22.33 6.67
CA ASP A 131 39.23 -22.28 6.34
C ASP A 131 40.08 -21.48 7.34
N GLY A 132 39.48 -21.14 8.48
CA GLY A 132 40.10 -20.44 9.58
C GLY A 132 40.14 -18.93 9.33
N ARG A 133 40.69 -18.20 10.31
CA ARG A 133 40.66 -16.74 10.36
C ARG A 133 41.16 -16.00 9.11
N TYR A 134 40.34 -15.07 8.60
CA TYR A 134 40.71 -14.07 7.62
C TYR A 134 41.84 -13.19 8.15
N THR A 135 42.99 -13.31 7.52
CA THR A 135 44.22 -12.65 7.95
C THR A 135 44.86 -11.87 6.80
N VAL A 136 45.07 -10.57 7.04
CA VAL A 136 45.85 -9.68 6.18
C VAL A 136 47.08 -9.20 6.94
N ILE A 137 48.27 -9.44 6.39
CA ILE A 137 49.54 -8.95 6.94
C ILE A 137 50.18 -8.02 5.92
N ASN A 138 50.48 -6.78 6.33
CA ASN A 138 51.09 -5.75 5.47
C ASN A 138 50.31 -5.49 4.16
N GLY A 139 48.98 -5.55 4.22
CA GLY A 139 48.11 -5.37 3.05
C GLY A 139 48.07 -6.58 2.10
N GLN A 140 48.69 -7.70 2.48
CA GLN A 140 48.64 -8.95 1.74
C GLN A 140 47.81 -9.99 2.48
N TYR A 141 46.87 -10.60 1.76
CA TYR A 141 46.11 -11.75 2.22
C TYR A 141 47.02 -12.96 2.49
N VAL A 142 46.85 -13.61 3.65
CA VAL A 142 47.70 -14.74 4.07
C VAL A 142 46.96 -15.97 4.61
N GLY A 143 45.63 -15.92 4.78
CA GLY A 143 44.82 -17.09 5.20
C GLY A 143 43.36 -16.72 5.50
N GLY A 144 42.46 -17.72 5.47
CA GLY A 144 41.01 -17.63 5.74
C GLY A 144 40.22 -16.82 4.72
N ALA A 145 39.34 -17.42 3.90
CA ALA A 145 38.60 -16.72 2.85
C ALA A 145 37.09 -16.80 3.01
N ILE A 146 36.56 -17.78 3.76
CA ILE A 146 35.14 -18.07 3.85
C ILE A 146 34.65 -17.59 5.22
N LEU A 147 33.87 -16.50 5.24
CA LEU A 147 33.40 -15.89 6.50
C LEU A 147 32.13 -16.57 7.04
N ALA A 148 31.28 -17.06 6.15
CA ALA A 148 30.03 -17.74 6.46
C ALA A 148 29.59 -18.58 5.27
N HIS A 149 28.51 -19.34 5.41
CA HIS A 149 27.80 -19.88 4.27
C HIS A 149 26.33 -20.15 4.57
N ASN A 150 25.55 -20.27 3.50
CA ASN A 150 24.17 -20.74 3.53
C ASN A 150 24.03 -22.13 2.89
N LEU A 151 23.21 -23.00 3.49
CA LEU A 151 23.00 -24.36 3.00
C LEU A 151 21.96 -24.43 1.86
N GLY A 152 22.28 -23.78 0.74
CA GLY A 152 21.65 -24.00 -0.57
C GLY A 152 20.31 -23.30 -0.81
N GLY A 153 19.96 -22.31 0.02
CA GLY A 153 18.72 -21.55 -0.07
C GLY A 153 17.46 -22.33 0.32
N PRO A 154 16.26 -21.82 0.03
CA PRO A 154 15.00 -22.44 0.43
C PRO A 154 14.84 -23.87 -0.08
N ALA A 155 14.15 -24.71 0.71
CA ALA A 155 13.74 -26.04 0.29
C ALA A 155 12.87 -26.00 -1.01
N PRO A 156 12.86 -27.07 -1.83
CA PRO A 156 13.53 -28.35 -1.63
C PRO A 156 15.01 -28.29 -2.07
N ASN A 157 15.92 -28.55 -1.13
CA ASN A 157 17.32 -28.83 -1.44
C ASN A 157 17.76 -30.10 -0.66
N SER A 158 18.82 -30.76 -1.12
CA SER A 158 19.31 -32.00 -0.52
C SER A 158 20.32 -31.69 0.59
N CYS A 159 19.83 -31.31 1.77
CA CYS A 159 20.67 -31.03 2.95
C CYS A 159 20.07 -31.60 4.25
N ASP A 160 19.50 -32.81 4.21
CA ASP A 160 19.07 -33.57 5.41
C ASP A 160 18.23 -32.80 6.44
N GLY A 161 17.45 -31.80 6.00
CA GLY A 161 16.61 -30.97 6.86
C GLY A 161 17.22 -29.63 7.30
N GLN A 162 18.48 -29.35 6.97
CA GLN A 162 19.19 -28.08 7.26
C GLN A 162 19.14 -27.10 6.07
N ALA A 163 18.17 -27.27 5.18
CA ALA A 163 18.03 -26.42 4.00
C ALA A 163 17.87 -24.95 4.42
N ALA A 164 18.68 -24.06 3.84
CA ALA A 164 18.71 -22.62 4.13
C ALA A 164 19.31 -22.23 5.50
N ASP A 165 19.86 -23.16 6.28
CA ASP A 165 20.60 -22.83 7.50
C ASP A 165 21.85 -22.01 7.18
N ILE A 166 22.27 -21.18 8.14
CA ILE A 166 23.37 -20.23 7.99
C ILE A 166 24.43 -20.53 9.05
N HIS A 167 25.65 -20.80 8.59
CA HIS A 167 26.79 -21.01 9.46
C HIS A 167 27.77 -19.85 9.33
N PHE A 168 28.32 -19.38 10.45
CA PHE A 168 29.38 -18.38 10.51
C PHE A 168 30.68 -19.06 10.96
N ASP A 169 31.82 -18.68 10.37
CA ASP A 169 33.12 -19.17 10.80
C ASP A 169 33.49 -18.56 12.15
N GLU A 170 33.57 -19.38 13.21
CA GLU A 170 33.95 -18.94 14.55
C GLU A 170 35.46 -18.69 14.70
N ASP A 171 36.27 -19.04 13.70
CA ASP A 171 37.68 -18.64 13.69
C ASP A 171 37.86 -17.16 13.31
N GLU A 172 36.82 -16.48 12.82
CA GLU A 172 36.81 -15.04 12.53
C GLU A 172 36.55 -14.19 13.77
N ASP A 173 37.19 -13.02 13.84
CA ASP A 173 36.85 -12.02 14.88
C ASP A 173 35.58 -11.28 14.48
N TRP A 174 34.45 -11.53 15.15
CA TRP A 174 33.17 -10.87 14.87
C TRP A 174 33.01 -9.54 15.61
N THR A 175 32.40 -8.56 14.95
CA THR A 175 32.08 -7.27 15.58
C THR A 175 30.74 -6.69 15.12
N LEU A 176 30.21 -5.79 15.94
CA LEU A 176 29.11 -4.89 15.59
C LEU A 176 29.56 -3.49 15.17
N ASP A 177 30.85 -3.21 15.22
CA ASP A 177 31.41 -1.95 14.73
C ASP A 177 31.50 -1.95 13.20
N LEU A 178 31.38 -0.76 12.61
CA LEU A 178 31.57 -0.62 11.17
C LEU A 178 33.05 -0.73 10.82
N ARG A 179 33.35 -1.54 9.81
CA ARG A 179 34.70 -1.74 9.28
C ARG A 179 35.10 -0.56 8.39
N GLY A 180 36.20 0.10 8.73
CA GLY A 180 36.86 1.14 7.95
C GLY A 180 38.09 0.66 7.15
N ASP A 181 38.71 -0.48 7.52
CA ASP A 181 39.83 -1.08 6.78
C ASP A 181 39.91 -2.62 6.88
N GLY A 182 40.80 -3.23 6.08
CA GLY A 182 40.95 -4.68 5.95
C GLY A 182 41.58 -5.42 7.14
N ASN A 183 41.99 -4.76 8.23
CA ASN A 183 42.60 -5.41 9.40
C ASN A 183 41.68 -5.47 10.64
N GLN A 184 40.50 -4.86 10.56
CA GLN A 184 39.53 -4.85 11.65
C GLN A 184 38.73 -6.16 11.72
N ALA A 185 37.97 -6.34 12.79
CA ALA A 185 37.01 -7.43 12.92
C ALA A 185 35.93 -7.39 11.82
N ILE A 186 35.25 -8.51 11.59
CA ILE A 186 34.26 -8.72 10.54
C ILE A 186 32.89 -8.24 11.03
N ASP A 187 32.24 -7.40 10.23
CA ASP A 187 30.92 -6.87 10.56
C ASP A 187 29.83 -7.94 10.38
N LEU A 188 29.36 -8.49 11.50
CA LEU A 188 28.39 -9.58 11.53
C LEU A 188 27.06 -9.22 10.83
N VAL A 189 26.57 -7.98 10.94
CA VAL A 189 25.28 -7.60 10.33
C VAL A 189 25.38 -7.67 8.81
N SER A 190 26.53 -7.28 8.25
CA SER A 190 26.75 -7.29 6.80
C SER A 190 26.80 -8.72 6.27
N ILE A 191 27.54 -9.60 6.95
CA ILE A 191 27.63 -11.01 6.55
C ILE A 191 26.28 -11.70 6.73
N ALA A 192 25.62 -11.54 7.87
CA ALA A 192 24.30 -12.09 8.12
C ALA A 192 23.27 -11.65 7.08
N ALA A 193 23.28 -10.36 6.68
CA ALA A 193 22.35 -9.87 5.68
C ALA A 193 22.58 -10.50 4.31
N HIS A 194 23.84 -10.76 3.93
CA HIS A 194 24.20 -11.50 2.71
C HIS A 194 23.67 -12.93 2.75
N GLU A 195 23.99 -13.68 3.81
CA GLU A 195 23.57 -15.08 3.94
C GLU A 195 22.05 -15.23 4.04
N ILE A 196 21.36 -14.30 4.69
CA ILE A 196 19.89 -14.26 4.68
C ILE A 196 19.37 -14.06 3.25
N GLY A 197 20.05 -13.29 2.41
CA GLY A 197 19.70 -13.18 0.99
C GLY A 197 19.71 -14.55 0.29
N HIS A 198 20.72 -15.39 0.56
CA HIS A 198 20.77 -16.78 0.11
C HIS A 198 19.64 -17.63 0.70
N ALA A 199 19.43 -17.55 2.01
CA ALA A 199 18.33 -18.26 2.69
C ALA A 199 16.95 -17.85 2.16
N LEU A 200 16.81 -16.66 1.57
CA LEU A 200 15.58 -16.18 0.93
C LEU A 200 15.50 -16.51 -0.56
N GLY A 201 16.54 -17.08 -1.17
CA GLY A 201 16.53 -17.56 -2.55
C GLY A 201 17.25 -16.66 -3.56
N LEU A 202 18.07 -15.72 -3.11
CA LEU A 202 18.98 -14.96 -3.98
C LEU A 202 20.31 -15.68 -4.13
N PHE A 203 20.91 -15.60 -5.31
CA PHE A 203 22.28 -16.03 -5.58
C PHE A 203 23.17 -14.79 -5.71
N HIS A 204 24.49 -14.98 -5.80
CA HIS A 204 25.39 -13.84 -6.00
C HIS A 204 25.06 -13.07 -7.27
N THR A 205 25.22 -11.76 -7.21
CA THR A 205 25.11 -10.88 -8.37
C THR A 205 26.48 -10.54 -8.94
N SER A 206 26.47 -10.06 -10.19
CA SER A 206 27.66 -9.48 -10.83
C SER A 206 27.83 -7.97 -10.55
N VAL A 207 26.89 -7.36 -9.83
CA VAL A 207 26.88 -5.92 -9.53
C VAL A 207 27.79 -5.62 -8.34
N GLN A 208 28.94 -4.99 -8.62
CA GLN A 208 29.85 -4.55 -7.57
C GLN A 208 29.16 -3.54 -6.64
N GLY A 209 29.26 -3.77 -5.33
CA GLY A 209 28.63 -2.91 -4.33
C GLY A 209 27.14 -3.20 -4.10
N SER A 210 26.62 -4.33 -4.59
CA SER A 210 25.40 -4.94 -4.05
C SER A 210 25.73 -5.75 -2.79
N LEU A 211 24.75 -5.92 -1.90
CA LEU A 211 24.91 -6.76 -0.73
C LEU A 211 25.21 -8.21 -1.14
N MET A 212 24.52 -8.72 -2.16
CA MET A 212 24.71 -10.06 -2.73
C MET A 212 25.96 -10.19 -3.63
N TRP A 213 26.91 -9.26 -3.59
CA TRP A 213 28.20 -9.44 -4.25
C TRP A 213 29.06 -10.42 -3.45
N ALA A 214 29.68 -11.41 -4.11
CA ALA A 214 30.36 -12.54 -3.46
C ALA A 214 31.56 -12.17 -2.55
N THR A 215 32.08 -10.95 -2.67
CA THR A 215 33.30 -10.52 -1.97
C THR A 215 32.98 -9.47 -0.91
N TYR A 216 33.45 -9.72 0.31
CA TYR A 216 33.31 -8.79 1.41
C TYR A 216 34.31 -7.63 1.24
N GLY A 217 33.77 -6.45 0.94
CA GLY A 217 34.53 -5.21 0.75
C GLY A 217 34.56 -4.30 1.97
N GLY A 218 33.91 -4.69 3.08
CA GLY A 218 33.66 -3.86 4.26
C GLY A 218 32.18 -3.78 4.61
N SER A 219 31.86 -3.02 5.66
CA SER A 219 30.48 -2.91 6.16
C SER A 219 29.48 -2.45 5.09
N HIS A 220 28.42 -3.23 4.95
CA HIS A 220 27.35 -3.05 3.98
C HIS A 220 26.00 -3.46 4.60
N ARG A 221 25.41 -2.57 5.42
CA ARG A 221 24.15 -2.83 6.14
C ARG A 221 22.93 -2.20 5.46
N PHE A 222 22.83 -2.30 4.14
CA PHE A 222 21.71 -1.75 3.36
C PHE A 222 21.50 -2.56 2.08
N LEU A 223 20.31 -2.45 1.48
CA LEU A 223 19.98 -3.11 0.22
C LEU A 223 20.08 -2.11 -0.94
N GLY A 224 20.88 -2.45 -1.95
CA GLY A 224 20.96 -1.71 -3.19
C GLY A 224 19.79 -2.01 -4.13
N SER A 225 19.72 -1.30 -5.26
CA SER A 225 18.64 -1.50 -6.24
C SER A 225 18.61 -2.91 -6.83
N ASP A 226 19.77 -3.55 -6.99
CA ASP A 226 19.87 -4.92 -7.50
C ASP A 226 19.32 -5.94 -6.48
N ASP A 227 19.68 -5.78 -5.20
CA ASP A 227 19.18 -6.61 -4.09
C ASP A 227 17.65 -6.49 -3.95
N ILE A 228 17.13 -5.25 -4.00
CA ILE A 228 15.70 -4.96 -3.93
C ILE A 228 14.96 -5.55 -5.12
N ALA A 229 15.46 -5.36 -6.34
CA ALA A 229 14.84 -5.91 -7.54
C ALA A 229 14.83 -7.45 -7.51
N GLY A 230 15.91 -8.05 -7.03
CA GLY A 230 16.03 -9.50 -6.87
C GLY A 230 15.00 -10.05 -5.89
N ILE A 231 14.96 -9.54 -4.66
CA ILE A 231 14.06 -10.08 -3.64
C ILE A 231 12.57 -9.86 -4.00
N GLN A 232 12.25 -8.71 -4.62
CA GLN A 232 10.89 -8.41 -5.07
C GLN A 232 10.48 -9.23 -6.29
N SER A 233 11.42 -9.74 -7.09
CA SER A 233 11.10 -10.70 -8.16
C SER A 233 10.59 -12.04 -7.61
N ILE A 234 11.02 -12.41 -6.40
CA ILE A 234 10.63 -13.66 -5.73
C ILE A 234 9.35 -13.46 -4.89
N TYR A 235 9.34 -12.44 -4.03
CA TYR A 235 8.29 -12.26 -3.02
C TYR A 235 7.31 -11.11 -3.32
N GLY A 236 7.59 -10.30 -4.33
CA GLY A 236 6.87 -9.06 -4.61
C GLY A 236 7.33 -7.88 -3.74
N PRO A 237 7.05 -6.64 -4.15
CA PRO A 237 7.28 -5.46 -3.32
C PRO A 237 6.36 -5.45 -2.11
N ARG A 238 6.86 -4.96 -0.97
CA ARG A 238 6.08 -4.76 0.26
C ARG A 238 4.78 -4.01 -0.02
N GLN A 239 3.65 -4.62 0.33
CA GLN A 239 2.31 -4.05 0.14
C GLN A 239 1.70 -3.52 1.45
N ASN A 240 2.48 -3.48 2.54
CA ASN A 240 2.01 -3.04 3.87
C ASN A 240 0.71 -3.75 4.31
N GLY A 241 0.67 -5.08 4.15
CA GLY A 241 -0.37 -5.91 4.76
C GLY A 241 -1.09 -6.89 3.84
N ILE A 242 -0.42 -7.55 2.88
CA ILE A 242 -1.01 -8.76 2.30
C ILE A 242 -0.08 -9.94 2.55
N ILE A 243 -0.13 -10.46 3.77
CA ILE A 243 0.40 -11.80 4.04
C ILE A 243 -0.57 -12.79 3.40
N ARG A 244 -0.13 -13.35 2.27
CA ARG A 244 -0.83 -14.34 1.46
C ARG A 244 -0.34 -15.72 1.87
N SER A 245 -1.26 -16.66 2.10
CA SER A 245 -0.96 -18.06 1.81
C SER A 245 -1.19 -18.30 0.31
N PRO A 246 -0.36 -19.10 -0.39
CA PRO A 246 -0.47 -19.32 -1.84
C PRO A 246 -1.82 -19.87 -2.32
N ASN A 247 -2.61 -20.47 -1.43
CA ASN A 247 -3.77 -21.27 -1.79
C ASN A 247 -5.14 -20.59 -1.61
N ILE A 248 -5.20 -19.29 -1.28
CA ILE A 248 -6.48 -18.57 -1.13
C ILE A 248 -6.53 -17.35 -2.06
N ASP A 249 -7.44 -17.41 -3.04
CA ASP A 249 -7.69 -16.32 -3.99
C ASP A 249 -8.61 -15.24 -3.39
N LEU A 250 -7.98 -14.23 -2.78
CA LEU A 250 -8.65 -13.07 -2.20
C LEU A 250 -9.28 -12.13 -3.26
N ASN A 251 -9.03 -12.31 -4.56
CA ASN A 251 -9.71 -11.52 -5.60
C ASN A 251 -11.22 -11.83 -5.69
N THR A 252 -11.68 -12.86 -4.99
CA THR A 252 -13.10 -13.25 -4.93
C THR A 252 -13.81 -12.85 -3.64
N GLN A 253 -13.15 -12.20 -2.67
CA GLN A 253 -13.73 -11.90 -1.36
C GLN A 253 -13.51 -10.44 -0.95
N PRO A 254 -14.40 -9.50 -1.34
CA PRO A 254 -14.46 -8.17 -0.73
C PRO A 254 -14.75 -8.34 0.76
N ILE A 255 -14.01 -7.63 1.61
CA ILE A 255 -13.99 -7.88 3.05
C ILE A 255 -15.29 -7.44 3.72
N CYS A 256 -16.33 -8.27 3.67
CA CYS A 256 -17.38 -8.33 4.69
C CYS A 256 -17.83 -9.77 4.91
N GLY A 257 -17.24 -10.42 5.92
CA GLY A 257 -17.49 -11.82 6.28
C GLY A 257 -16.43 -12.83 5.78
N GLY A 258 -15.37 -12.36 5.12
CA GLY A 258 -14.25 -13.18 4.64
C GLY A 258 -13.08 -13.27 5.62
N VAL A 259 -12.08 -14.09 5.25
CA VAL A 259 -10.79 -14.18 5.96
C VAL A 259 -9.97 -12.93 5.66
N ILE A 260 -9.58 -12.17 6.69
CA ILE A 260 -8.87 -10.89 6.48
C ILE A 260 -7.40 -11.11 6.13
N LEU A 261 -6.76 -12.06 6.80
CA LEU A 261 -5.34 -12.35 6.70
C LEU A 261 -5.18 -13.85 6.95
N VAL A 262 -4.60 -14.56 5.99
CA VAL A 262 -4.19 -15.95 6.16
C VAL A 262 -2.72 -15.91 6.51
N VAL A 263 -2.42 -16.11 7.79
CA VAL A 263 -1.02 -16.28 8.21
C VAL A 263 -0.67 -17.74 8.01
N ASP A 264 0.14 -18.00 6.99
CA ASP A 264 0.82 -19.29 6.84
C ASP A 264 1.99 -19.30 7.81
N ALA A 265 1.68 -19.56 9.08
CA ALA A 265 2.61 -19.46 10.19
C ALA A 265 3.39 -20.78 10.35
N PRO A 266 4.69 -20.72 10.66
CA PRO A 266 5.50 -21.92 10.92
C PRO A 266 4.90 -22.83 12.00
N VAL A 267 5.30 -24.10 11.99
CA VAL A 267 4.92 -25.06 13.04
C VAL A 267 5.38 -24.52 14.40
N GLY A 268 4.61 -24.81 15.47
CA GLY A 268 4.92 -24.34 16.82
C GLY A 268 4.54 -22.89 17.10
N THR A 269 4.00 -22.16 16.12
CA THR A 269 3.49 -20.80 16.32
C THR A 269 2.02 -20.76 16.72
N SER A 270 1.64 -19.70 17.44
CA SER A 270 0.26 -19.32 17.70
C SER A 270 -0.02 -17.94 17.13
N VAL A 271 -1.26 -17.68 16.71
CA VAL A 271 -1.66 -16.38 16.15
C VAL A 271 -2.79 -15.81 16.98
N SER A 272 -2.61 -14.57 17.46
CA SER A 272 -3.66 -13.80 18.09
C SER A 272 -4.09 -12.64 17.20
N TRP A 273 -5.38 -12.36 17.18
CA TRP A 273 -5.99 -11.37 16.30
C TRP A 273 -6.62 -10.23 17.09
N SER A 274 -6.49 -9.01 16.59
CA SER A 274 -7.18 -7.85 17.13
C SER A 274 -7.56 -6.84 16.06
N SER A 275 -8.52 -5.98 16.42
CA SER A 275 -8.99 -4.86 15.61
C SER A 275 -8.78 -3.58 16.41
N SER A 276 -8.31 -2.53 15.73
CA SER A 276 -8.22 -1.18 16.30
C SER A 276 -9.58 -0.58 16.67
N ASP A 277 -10.67 -1.09 16.10
CA ASP A 277 -12.05 -0.77 16.50
C ASP A 277 -12.94 -2.03 16.41
N PRO A 278 -13.08 -2.80 17.51
CA PRO A 278 -13.94 -3.98 17.55
C PRO A 278 -15.44 -3.68 17.36
N ASN A 279 -15.88 -2.44 17.59
CA ASN A 279 -17.26 -2.00 17.36
C ASN A 279 -17.53 -1.63 15.90
N ALA A 280 -16.47 -1.47 15.10
CA ALA A 280 -16.52 -1.34 13.65
C ALA A 280 -16.32 -2.70 12.94
N LEU A 281 -15.39 -3.51 13.44
CA LEU A 281 -14.99 -4.79 12.85
C LEU A 281 -14.51 -5.74 13.94
N SER A 282 -15.27 -6.82 14.18
CA SER A 282 -14.85 -7.90 15.07
C SER A 282 -13.98 -8.90 14.30
N VAL A 283 -12.95 -9.45 14.96
CA VAL A 283 -12.06 -10.46 14.37
C VAL A 283 -11.97 -11.65 15.34
N GLY A 284 -12.31 -12.83 14.86
CA GLY A 284 -12.23 -14.08 15.61
C GLY A 284 -10.82 -14.64 15.69
N SER A 285 -10.62 -15.66 16.53
CA SER A 285 -9.32 -16.33 16.73
C SER A 285 -8.79 -17.03 15.48
N ASN A 286 -9.66 -17.35 14.53
CA ASN A 286 -9.31 -17.93 13.22
C ASN A 286 -9.05 -16.85 12.14
N GLY A 287 -8.97 -15.57 12.51
CA GLY A 287 -8.74 -14.46 11.57
C GLY A 287 -9.94 -14.09 10.71
N TYR A 288 -11.10 -14.72 10.93
CA TYR A 288 -12.35 -14.32 10.29
C TYR A 288 -12.86 -13.04 10.92
N ALA A 289 -13.28 -12.09 10.08
CA ALA A 289 -13.80 -10.84 10.59
C ALA A 289 -15.20 -10.53 10.09
N SER A 290 -15.95 -9.86 10.96
CA SER A 290 -17.33 -9.48 10.71
C SER A 290 -17.53 -8.00 10.98
N ARG A 291 -18.09 -7.30 10.00
CA ARG A 291 -18.48 -5.89 10.10
C ARG A 291 -19.51 -5.73 11.22
N GLN A 292 -19.34 -4.70 12.03
CA GLN A 292 -20.22 -4.37 13.14
C GLN A 292 -20.94 -3.05 12.88
N ASN A 293 -22.15 -2.90 13.44
CA ASN A 293 -22.91 -1.64 13.53
C ASN A 293 -23.07 -0.85 12.21
N ASN A 294 -23.05 -1.51 11.05
CA ASN A 294 -23.04 -0.83 9.74
C ASN A 294 -21.93 0.23 9.61
N PHE A 295 -20.78 0.04 10.27
CA PHE A 295 -19.65 0.95 10.18
C PHE A 295 -19.14 1.08 8.73
N ASN A 296 -18.78 2.30 8.31
CA ASN A 296 -18.10 2.55 7.05
C ASN A 296 -16.83 3.36 7.35
N GLY A 297 -15.66 2.83 7.00
CA GLY A 297 -14.39 3.50 7.30
C GLY A 297 -13.18 2.58 7.19
N GLN A 298 -12.05 3.01 7.73
CA GLN A 298 -10.83 2.20 7.78
C GLN A 298 -10.64 1.66 9.20
N VAL A 299 -10.19 0.41 9.28
CA VAL A 299 -9.82 -0.25 10.53
C VAL A 299 -8.46 -0.89 10.33
N THR A 300 -7.56 -0.75 11.29
CA THR A 300 -6.33 -1.54 11.34
C THR A 300 -6.60 -2.87 12.04
N VAL A 301 -6.29 -3.97 11.37
CA VAL A 301 -6.30 -5.32 11.92
C VAL A 301 -4.87 -5.74 12.22
N THR A 302 -4.68 -6.40 13.35
CA THR A 302 -3.37 -6.84 13.83
C THR A 302 -3.38 -8.35 14.06
N ALA A 303 -2.37 -9.03 13.52
CA ALA A 303 -2.03 -10.41 13.84
C ALA A 303 -0.72 -10.41 14.63
N VAL A 304 -0.69 -11.03 15.81
CA VAL A 304 0.56 -11.29 16.55
C VAL A 304 0.85 -12.77 16.45
N VAL A 305 1.91 -13.11 15.72
CA VAL A 305 2.41 -14.48 15.57
C VAL A 305 3.47 -14.69 16.64
N SER A 306 3.25 -15.65 17.52
CA SER A 306 4.09 -15.89 18.69
C SER A 306 4.62 -17.32 18.70
N THR A 307 5.88 -17.48 19.06
CA THR A 307 6.49 -18.74 19.46
C THR A 307 6.65 -18.75 20.98
N ASN A 308 7.34 -19.75 21.51
CA ASN A 308 7.83 -19.77 22.89
C ASN A 308 8.99 -18.80 23.17
N CYS A 309 9.57 -18.18 22.14
CA CYS A 309 10.76 -17.34 22.23
C CYS A 309 10.44 -15.87 21.97
N SER A 310 9.67 -15.59 20.93
CA SER A 310 9.47 -14.25 20.39
C SER A 310 8.11 -14.11 19.74
N SER A 311 7.78 -12.90 19.34
CA SER A 311 6.58 -12.61 18.57
C SER A 311 6.84 -11.56 17.49
N VAL A 312 6.13 -11.68 16.38
CA VAL A 312 6.10 -10.69 15.31
C VAL A 312 4.68 -10.15 15.15
N THR A 313 4.58 -8.83 15.06
CA THR A 313 3.30 -8.13 14.89
C THR A 313 3.12 -7.70 13.44
N LEU A 314 1.98 -8.04 12.87
CA LEU A 314 1.62 -7.80 11.49
C LEU A 314 0.35 -6.98 11.46
N THR A 315 0.36 -5.86 10.75
CA THR A 315 -0.79 -4.95 10.69
C THR A 315 -1.26 -4.74 9.26
N LYS A 316 -2.58 -4.63 9.07
CA LYS A 316 -3.19 -4.26 7.80
C LYS A 316 -4.31 -3.25 8.02
N VAL A 317 -4.26 -2.14 7.29
CA VAL A 317 -5.42 -1.24 7.17
C VAL A 317 -6.41 -1.85 6.19
N VAL A 318 -7.62 -2.14 6.65
CA VAL A 318 -8.73 -2.64 5.84
C VAL A 318 -9.83 -1.60 5.75
N SER A 319 -10.48 -1.54 4.59
CA SER A 319 -11.73 -0.77 4.45
C SER A 319 -12.90 -1.64 4.86
N VAL A 320 -13.72 -1.13 5.77
CA VAL A 320 -14.90 -1.80 6.33
C VAL A 320 -16.13 -1.10 5.81
N GLY A 321 -17.12 -1.86 5.33
CA GLY A 321 -18.34 -1.30 4.75
C GLY A 321 -18.13 -0.81 3.31
N ALA A 322 -19.11 -0.08 2.78
CA ALA A 322 -19.03 0.40 1.41
C ALA A 322 -17.99 1.53 1.32
N GLY A 323 -17.05 1.42 0.37
CA GLY A 323 -15.92 2.34 0.23
C GLY A 323 -16.33 3.81 0.08
N ARG A 324 -15.37 4.73 0.31
CA ARG A 324 -15.59 6.18 0.16
C ARG A 324 -16.33 6.49 -1.15
N THR A 325 -17.56 6.99 -1.05
CA THR A 325 -18.34 7.45 -2.19
C THR A 325 -17.80 8.78 -2.67
N GLY A 326 -17.12 8.75 -3.81
CA GLY A 326 -16.71 9.95 -4.50
C GLY A 326 -16.67 9.75 -6.00
N GLY A 327 -16.68 10.87 -6.70
CA GLY A 327 -16.77 10.88 -8.13
C GLY A 327 -16.46 12.25 -8.69
N THR A 328 -16.84 12.41 -9.94
CA THR A 328 -16.86 13.67 -10.64
C THR A 328 -18.22 13.90 -11.26
N TYR A 329 -18.58 15.16 -11.47
CA TYR A 329 -19.63 15.52 -12.40
C TYR A 329 -19.11 16.59 -13.36
N SER A 330 -19.72 16.68 -14.54
CA SER A 330 -19.37 17.69 -15.53
C SER A 330 -20.59 18.31 -16.21
N TYR A 331 -20.50 19.60 -16.52
CA TYR A 331 -21.47 20.37 -17.30
C TYR A 331 -20.77 21.60 -17.89
N GLY A 332 -21.24 22.10 -19.04
CA GLY A 332 -20.70 23.31 -19.67
C GLY A 332 -19.18 23.27 -19.97
N GLY A 333 -18.62 22.07 -20.16
CA GLY A 333 -17.18 21.87 -20.40
C GLY A 333 -16.29 21.78 -19.14
N ASN A 334 -16.86 21.96 -17.95
CA ASN A 334 -16.11 21.91 -16.68
C ASN A 334 -16.37 20.59 -15.93
N THR A 335 -15.37 20.12 -15.17
CA THR A 335 -15.44 18.90 -14.34
C THR A 335 -15.15 19.24 -12.88
N TYR A 336 -15.95 18.70 -11.97
CA TYR A 336 -15.91 18.99 -10.53
C TYR A 336 -15.79 17.69 -9.75
N ASN A 337 -14.93 17.67 -8.71
CA ASN A 337 -14.80 16.55 -7.78
C ASN A 337 -15.92 16.57 -6.73
N VAL A 338 -16.40 15.40 -6.36
CA VAL A 338 -17.42 15.23 -5.33
C VAL A 338 -17.04 14.11 -4.37
N THR A 339 -17.29 14.37 -3.09
CA THR A 339 -17.29 13.38 -2.01
C THR A 339 -18.63 13.47 -1.28
N GLY A 340 -19.41 12.40 -1.30
CA GLY A 340 -20.76 12.37 -0.70
C GLY A 340 -21.83 13.15 -1.48
N ASN A 341 -22.91 13.54 -0.80
CA ASN A 341 -24.06 14.20 -1.42
C ASN A 341 -23.74 15.63 -1.86
N THR A 342 -24.32 16.10 -2.98
CA THR A 342 -23.99 17.41 -3.57
C THR A 342 -25.20 18.05 -4.24
N GLY A 343 -25.34 19.37 -4.13
CA GLY A 343 -26.28 20.16 -4.93
C GLY A 343 -25.62 20.66 -6.21
N ILE A 344 -26.33 20.58 -7.35
CA ILE A 344 -25.84 21.02 -8.66
C ILE A 344 -26.85 21.98 -9.28
N SER A 345 -26.36 23.15 -9.68
CA SER A 345 -27.14 24.18 -10.36
C SER A 345 -26.57 24.43 -11.74
N VAL A 346 -27.43 24.41 -12.78
CA VAL A 346 -27.02 24.63 -14.17
C VAL A 346 -27.89 25.69 -14.86
N SER A 347 -27.38 26.24 -15.97
CA SER A 347 -28.09 27.23 -16.80
C SER A 347 -28.75 26.58 -18.01
N ASN A 348 -29.71 27.28 -18.62
CA ASN A 348 -30.41 26.83 -19.82
C ASN A 348 -29.48 26.52 -21.01
N SER A 349 -28.31 27.14 -21.10
CA SER A 349 -27.31 26.89 -22.15
C SER A 349 -26.45 25.64 -21.91
N SER A 350 -26.49 25.04 -20.72
CA SER A 350 -25.69 23.88 -20.33
C SER A 350 -26.44 23.02 -19.34
N ASN A 351 -27.58 22.49 -19.79
CA ASN A 351 -28.58 21.85 -18.94
C ASN A 351 -28.43 20.33 -18.78
N THR A 352 -27.38 19.74 -19.38
CA THR A 352 -27.03 18.33 -19.21
C THR A 352 -25.85 18.20 -18.25
N ILE A 353 -26.03 17.37 -17.22
CA ILE A 353 -25.02 17.03 -16.22
C ILE A 353 -24.62 15.57 -16.43
N TYR A 354 -23.32 15.30 -16.51
CA TYR A 354 -22.75 13.96 -16.56
C TYR A 354 -22.14 13.60 -15.21
N PHE A 355 -22.37 12.38 -14.74
CA PHE A 355 -21.84 11.84 -13.49
C PHE A 355 -20.86 10.71 -13.78
N ASN A 356 -19.77 10.63 -13.01
CA ASN A 356 -18.80 9.54 -13.06
C ASN A 356 -18.28 9.20 -11.65
N LEU A 357 -18.57 8.00 -11.16
CA LEU A 357 -18.15 7.51 -9.86
C LEU A 357 -16.81 6.76 -9.96
N ASN A 358 -15.72 7.52 -9.91
CA ASN A 358 -14.36 7.00 -10.11
C ASN A 358 -13.62 6.60 -8.81
N ASN A 359 -14.20 6.81 -7.61
CA ASN A 359 -13.50 6.51 -6.35
C ASN A 359 -13.80 5.13 -5.73
N SER A 360 -14.78 4.37 -6.23
CA SER A 360 -14.95 2.98 -5.78
C SER A 360 -13.99 2.06 -6.53
N THR A 361 -13.03 1.50 -5.79
CA THR A 361 -12.00 0.56 -6.27
C THR A 361 -12.39 -0.91 -6.09
N ASP A 362 -13.58 -1.21 -5.53
CA ASP A 362 -14.04 -2.59 -5.34
C ASP A 362 -14.47 -3.19 -6.69
N PRO A 363 -13.79 -4.25 -7.19
CA PRO A 363 -14.13 -4.88 -8.46
C PRO A 363 -15.51 -5.56 -8.45
N ASN A 364 -16.07 -5.84 -7.26
CA ASN A 364 -17.36 -6.50 -7.08
C ASN A 364 -18.49 -5.51 -6.72
N ALA A 365 -18.25 -4.20 -6.81
CA ALA A 365 -19.28 -3.20 -6.59
C ALA A 365 -20.33 -3.20 -7.72
N SER A 366 -21.61 -3.17 -7.33
CA SER A 366 -22.76 -2.95 -8.20
C SER A 366 -23.31 -1.53 -8.01
N TYR A 367 -23.84 -0.95 -9.09
CA TYR A 367 -24.31 0.44 -9.13
C TYR A 367 -25.78 0.46 -9.55
N SER A 368 -26.61 1.13 -8.76
CA SER A 368 -28.03 1.30 -9.05
C SER A 368 -28.39 2.78 -8.98
N TRP A 369 -28.83 3.34 -10.10
CA TRP A 369 -29.18 4.75 -10.22
C TRP A 369 -30.70 4.93 -10.15
N SER A 370 -31.15 5.98 -9.47
CA SER A 370 -32.55 6.40 -9.41
C SER A 370 -32.67 7.90 -9.58
N VAL A 371 -33.77 8.34 -10.19
CA VAL A 371 -34.17 9.75 -10.26
C VAL A 371 -35.50 9.91 -9.54
N THR A 372 -35.55 10.85 -8.61
CA THR A 372 -36.71 11.13 -7.75
C THR A 372 -36.93 12.64 -7.65
N ASN A 373 -38.02 13.06 -7.00
CA ASN A 373 -38.35 14.48 -6.78
C ASN A 373 -38.25 15.34 -8.05
N THR A 374 -38.78 14.81 -9.15
CA THR A 374 -38.76 15.49 -10.45
C THR A 374 -39.81 16.59 -10.50
N ASN A 375 -39.45 17.72 -11.09
CA ASN A 375 -40.35 18.82 -11.42
C ASN A 375 -39.99 19.35 -12.80
N GLY A 376 -40.98 19.67 -13.63
CA GLY A 376 -40.76 20.10 -15.01
C GLY A 376 -40.24 18.98 -15.93
N ASN A 377 -39.65 19.37 -17.06
CA ASN A 377 -39.15 18.43 -18.07
C ASN A 377 -37.79 17.87 -17.63
N VAL A 378 -37.74 16.59 -17.28
CA VAL A 378 -36.51 15.90 -16.85
C VAL A 378 -36.27 14.70 -17.76
N TYR A 379 -35.09 14.63 -18.37
CA TYR A 379 -34.64 13.51 -19.19
C TYR A 379 -33.36 12.94 -18.58
N HIS A 380 -33.15 11.62 -18.63
CA HIS A 380 -31.94 11.03 -18.08
C HIS A 380 -31.51 9.79 -18.87
N SER A 381 -30.21 9.51 -18.84
CA SER A 381 -29.62 8.26 -19.32
C SER A 381 -28.67 7.75 -18.25
N LEU A 382 -29.10 6.74 -17.51
CA LEU A 382 -28.39 6.17 -16.36
C LEU A 382 -27.83 4.81 -16.75
N SER A 383 -26.52 4.60 -16.57
CA SER A 383 -25.91 3.31 -16.86
C SER A 383 -26.08 2.33 -15.70
N THR A 384 -25.83 1.04 -15.92
CA THR A 384 -25.68 0.02 -14.86
C THR A 384 -24.31 0.08 -14.17
N GLY A 385 -23.44 1.02 -14.58
CA GLY A 385 -22.09 1.17 -14.08
C GLY A 385 -21.87 2.51 -13.38
N LYS A 386 -20.63 3.00 -13.46
CA LYS A 386 -20.15 4.19 -12.74
C LYS A 386 -20.68 5.51 -13.28
N THR A 387 -21.34 5.52 -14.44
CA THR A 387 -21.70 6.76 -15.15
C THR A 387 -23.20 6.95 -15.30
N GLY A 388 -23.61 8.21 -15.40
CA GLY A 388 -24.99 8.57 -15.69
C GLY A 388 -25.07 9.99 -16.22
N SER A 389 -26.23 10.38 -16.73
CA SER A 389 -26.49 11.75 -17.14
C SER A 389 -27.93 12.14 -16.90
N ILE A 390 -28.15 13.42 -16.64
CA ILE A 390 -29.48 14.03 -16.52
C ILE A 390 -29.50 15.36 -17.29
N THR A 391 -30.57 15.58 -18.04
CA THR A 391 -30.85 16.81 -18.78
C THR A 391 -32.13 17.42 -18.25
N LEU A 392 -32.05 18.69 -17.87
CA LEU A 392 -33.16 19.40 -17.22
C LEU A 392 -33.70 20.50 -18.16
N GLY A 393 -35.01 20.56 -18.37
CA GLY A 393 -35.66 21.70 -19.02
C GLY A 393 -35.60 22.97 -18.17
N GLY A 394 -35.92 24.13 -18.74
CA GLY A 394 -35.93 25.39 -17.98
C GLY A 394 -36.89 25.35 -16.79
N GLY A 395 -36.39 25.64 -15.59
CA GLY A 395 -37.13 25.55 -14.33
C GLY A 395 -37.31 24.12 -13.79
N ALA A 396 -36.72 23.11 -14.43
CA ALA A 396 -36.84 21.72 -14.01
C ALA A 396 -35.86 21.36 -12.88
N SER A 397 -36.26 20.43 -12.03
CA SER A 397 -35.43 19.92 -10.94
C SER A 397 -35.56 18.41 -10.79
N ALA A 398 -34.53 17.77 -10.24
CA ALA A 398 -34.55 16.35 -9.95
C ALA A 398 -33.50 15.98 -8.90
N THR A 399 -33.76 14.91 -8.14
CA THR A 399 -32.76 14.28 -7.26
C THR A 399 -32.28 13.00 -7.91
N VAL A 400 -30.99 12.92 -8.25
CA VAL A 400 -30.34 11.71 -8.78
C VAL A 400 -29.62 11.03 -7.63
N THR A 401 -29.90 9.76 -7.37
CA THR A 401 -29.18 8.97 -6.37
C THR A 401 -28.54 7.76 -7.03
N CYS A 402 -27.22 7.60 -6.87
CA CYS A 402 -26.56 6.34 -7.15
C CYS A 402 -26.31 5.60 -5.85
N THR A 403 -26.87 4.41 -5.78
CA THR A 403 -26.62 3.44 -4.73
C THR A 403 -25.49 2.52 -5.18
N ILE A 404 -24.43 2.47 -4.38
CA ILE A 404 -23.29 1.57 -4.58
C ILE A 404 -23.45 0.44 -3.58
N ALA A 405 -23.77 -0.75 -4.08
CA ALA A 405 -23.85 -1.95 -3.28
C ALA A 405 -22.59 -2.79 -3.52
N THR A 406 -21.87 -3.05 -2.45
CA THR A 406 -20.75 -3.98 -2.40
C THR A 406 -21.20 -5.21 -1.61
N PRO A 407 -20.46 -6.34 -1.63
CA PRO A 407 -20.68 -7.41 -0.64
C PRO A 407 -20.57 -6.91 0.81
N CYS A 408 -19.99 -5.72 0.98
CA CYS A 408 -19.89 -5.03 2.24
C CYS A 408 -21.07 -4.23 2.73
N GLY A 409 -22.14 -4.20 1.95
CA GLY A 409 -23.30 -3.37 2.20
C GLY A 409 -23.34 -2.19 1.24
N GLN A 410 -24.22 -1.26 1.57
CA GLN A 410 -24.72 -0.28 0.62
C GLN A 410 -24.44 1.13 1.13
N THR A 411 -24.01 1.98 0.21
CA THR A 411 -23.91 3.43 0.40
C THR A 411 -24.56 4.11 -0.79
N SER A 412 -24.85 5.41 -0.67
CA SER A 412 -25.45 6.17 -1.74
C SER A 412 -24.78 7.53 -1.86
N ILE A 413 -24.73 8.03 -3.09
CA ILE A 413 -24.39 9.41 -3.42
C ILE A 413 -25.59 10.06 -4.09
N THR A 414 -26.03 11.18 -3.54
CA THR A 414 -27.20 11.92 -4.01
C THR A 414 -26.81 13.28 -4.56
N PHE A 415 -27.25 13.55 -5.79
CA PHE A 415 -27.13 14.81 -6.49
C PHE A 415 -28.49 15.51 -6.60
N SER A 416 -28.66 16.65 -5.93
CA SER A 416 -29.84 17.49 -6.10
C SER A 416 -29.61 18.47 -7.25
N CYS A 417 -30.21 18.21 -8.40
CA CYS A 417 -29.97 18.92 -9.65
C CYS A 417 -31.13 19.86 -9.98
N TYR A 418 -30.81 21.05 -10.49
CA TYR A 418 -31.82 22.01 -10.92
C TYR A 418 -31.30 22.84 -12.11
N ASN A 419 -32.13 23.01 -13.14
CA ASN A 419 -31.94 23.97 -14.22
C ASN A 419 -32.94 25.10 -14.09
N TYR A 420 -32.47 26.34 -14.14
CA TYR A 420 -33.24 27.45 -13.64
C TYR A 420 -33.46 28.60 -14.63
N SER A 421 -34.44 29.44 -14.29
CA SER A 421 -34.62 30.83 -14.70
C SER A 421 -34.94 31.71 -13.47
N GLY A 422 -34.32 32.89 -13.34
CA GLY A 422 -34.54 33.89 -12.26
C GLY A 422 -33.42 34.06 -11.22
N SER A 423 -33.73 34.66 -10.05
CA SER A 423 -32.80 34.82 -8.90
C SER A 423 -33.15 33.90 -7.72
N TRP A 424 -32.20 33.13 -7.19
CA TRP A 424 -32.47 32.12 -6.13
C TRP A 424 -31.27 31.85 -5.21
N LEU A 425 -31.56 31.15 -4.10
CA LEU A 425 -30.60 30.65 -3.11
C LEU A 425 -30.52 29.11 -3.19
N VAL A 426 -29.31 28.58 -3.20
CA VAL A 426 -29.05 27.16 -3.02
C VAL A 426 -28.16 26.99 -1.80
N ALA A 427 -28.54 26.07 -0.93
CA ALA A 427 -27.75 25.70 0.24
C ALA A 427 -27.57 24.20 0.24
N TYR A 428 -26.33 23.79 0.44
CA TYR A 428 -25.96 22.38 0.48
C TYR A 428 -25.05 22.16 1.69
N PRO A 429 -25.25 21.06 2.44
CA PRO A 429 -24.20 20.60 3.32
C PRO A 429 -23.06 20.01 2.48
N ASN A 430 -21.85 20.23 2.97
CA ASN A 430 -20.78 19.25 2.89
C ASN A 430 -21.05 18.23 4.03
N PRO A 431 -21.42 16.97 3.76
CA PRO A 431 -21.76 15.99 4.81
C PRO A 431 -20.58 15.56 5.69
N THR A 432 -19.40 16.17 5.51
CA THR A 432 -18.20 15.94 6.34
C THR A 432 -17.75 17.19 7.08
N SER A 433 -18.55 18.26 7.09
CA SER A 433 -18.18 19.53 7.71
C SER A 433 -19.37 20.25 8.33
N ASP A 434 -19.10 20.91 9.46
CA ASP A 434 -20.01 21.85 10.08
C ASP A 434 -20.23 23.14 9.26
N LEU A 435 -19.67 23.27 8.06
CA LEU A 435 -19.82 24.44 7.20
C LEU A 435 -20.87 24.18 6.11
N MET A 436 -21.91 25.00 6.10
CA MET A 436 -22.87 25.12 5.01
C MET A 436 -22.47 26.27 4.09
N THR A 437 -22.26 25.98 2.81
CA THR A 437 -22.11 27.01 1.78
C THR A 437 -23.48 27.35 1.19
N VAL A 438 -23.76 28.63 1.06
CA VAL A 438 -24.94 29.18 0.42
C VAL A 438 -24.49 30.00 -0.78
N THR A 439 -25.00 29.64 -1.95
CA THR A 439 -24.70 30.33 -3.21
C THR A 439 -25.96 31.03 -3.73
N ALA A 440 -25.79 32.25 -4.22
CA ALA A 440 -26.86 33.08 -4.78
C ALA A 440 -26.57 33.40 -6.26
N PHE A 441 -27.60 33.33 -7.09
CA PHE A 441 -27.50 33.55 -8.54
C PHE A 441 -28.48 34.64 -8.98
N LYS A 442 -28.11 35.44 -10.00
CA LYS A 442 -28.96 36.39 -10.71
C LYS A 442 -29.00 36.01 -12.19
N GLU A 443 -30.18 35.95 -12.79
CA GLU A 443 -30.33 35.73 -14.23
C GLU A 443 -30.02 37.03 -15.00
N SER A 444 -29.14 36.96 -16.00
CA SER A 444 -29.01 37.98 -17.05
C SER A 444 -30.13 37.75 -18.08
N GLY A 445 -30.99 38.74 -18.28
CA GLY A 445 -32.21 38.64 -19.09
C GLY A 445 -31.98 38.10 -20.51
N GLY A 446 -32.91 37.24 -20.96
CA GLY A 446 -33.12 36.90 -22.37
C GLY A 446 -33.78 38.05 -23.14
N PRO A 447 -33.84 37.97 -24.48
CA PRO A 447 -33.99 39.12 -25.37
C PRO A 447 -35.34 39.82 -25.21
N SER A 448 -35.28 41.15 -25.15
CA SER A 448 -36.41 42.05 -25.25
C SER A 448 -37.21 41.80 -26.53
N GLU A 449 -38.53 41.72 -26.42
CA GLU A 449 -39.44 41.87 -27.54
C GLU A 449 -39.13 43.17 -28.30
N GLU A 450 -38.92 43.06 -29.61
CA GLU A 450 -38.79 44.21 -30.51
C GLU A 450 -40.04 45.10 -30.43
N ARG A 451 -39.87 46.33 -29.93
CA ARG A 451 -40.63 47.48 -30.41
C ARG A 451 -39.74 48.71 -30.55
N SER A 452 -39.34 48.90 -31.81
CA SER A 452 -39.08 50.15 -32.55
C SER A 452 -38.32 51.33 -31.89
N SER A 453 -37.27 51.71 -32.61
CA SER A 453 -36.90 53.06 -33.07
C SER A 453 -35.65 53.73 -32.45
N SER A 454 -34.69 53.93 -33.36
CA SER A 454 -33.70 55.00 -33.46
C SER A 454 -32.59 55.14 -32.42
N ASN A 455 -31.37 54.94 -32.94
CA ASN A 455 -30.13 55.67 -32.65
C ASN A 455 -29.55 55.68 -31.23
N ARG A 456 -28.46 54.91 -31.13
CA ARG A 456 -27.14 55.28 -30.57
C ARG A 456 -26.86 54.91 -29.11
N SER A 457 -25.63 54.40 -28.98
CA SER A 457 -24.80 54.09 -27.80
C SER A 457 -25.17 52.86 -26.96
N ASP A 458 -24.44 51.79 -27.26
CA ASP A 458 -24.01 50.77 -26.31
C ASP A 458 -23.60 51.39 -24.97
N VAL A 459 -24.29 50.97 -23.91
CA VAL A 459 -23.71 50.86 -22.57
C VAL A 459 -24.00 49.45 -22.11
N GLY A 460 -23.02 48.58 -22.29
CA GLY A 460 -23.05 47.24 -21.70
C GLY A 460 -23.07 47.36 -20.17
N ILE A 461 -23.96 46.61 -19.53
CA ILE A 461 -23.82 46.28 -18.12
C ILE A 461 -23.52 44.79 -18.04
N ASN A 462 -22.24 44.46 -18.14
CA ASN A 462 -21.67 43.31 -17.45
C ASN A 462 -21.85 43.54 -15.95
N ALA A 463 -22.83 42.90 -15.33
CA ALA A 463 -22.83 42.75 -13.89
C ALA A 463 -23.47 41.41 -13.51
N THR A 464 -22.61 40.41 -13.27
CA THR A 464 -22.72 39.62 -12.04
C THR A 464 -23.14 40.59 -10.94
N PRO A 465 -24.18 40.31 -10.12
CA PRO A 465 -24.63 41.27 -9.12
C PRO A 465 -23.40 41.78 -8.38
N THR A 466 -23.09 43.07 -8.56
CA THR A 466 -21.98 43.70 -7.88
C THR A 466 -22.28 43.57 -6.40
N ALA A 467 -21.51 42.68 -5.78
CA ALA A 467 -21.51 42.38 -4.37
C ALA A 467 -21.19 43.65 -3.58
N ALA A 468 -22.07 44.02 -2.65
CA ALA A 468 -21.72 44.85 -1.48
C ALA A 468 -22.80 44.83 -0.38
N GLU A 469 -24.09 44.68 -0.73
CA GLU A 469 -25.18 44.89 0.23
C GLU A 469 -26.17 43.74 0.42
N THR A 470 -26.16 42.71 -0.42
CA THR A 470 -27.09 41.58 -0.28
C THR A 470 -26.70 40.66 0.87
N THR A 471 -27.47 40.75 1.95
CA THR A 471 -27.33 39.89 3.14
C THR A 471 -28.14 38.62 3.02
N VAL A 472 -27.53 37.49 3.37
CA VAL A 472 -28.22 36.23 3.62
C VAL A 472 -28.30 35.99 5.13
N LYS A 473 -29.47 35.58 5.60
CA LYS A 473 -29.74 35.28 7.02
C LYS A 473 -30.14 33.83 7.15
N LEU A 474 -29.55 33.14 8.13
CA LEU A 474 -30.02 31.86 8.64
C LEU A 474 -30.93 32.13 9.84
N LEU A 475 -32.14 31.60 9.80
CA LEU A 475 -33.21 31.87 10.74
C LEU A 475 -33.67 30.57 11.41
N ASP A 476 -34.16 30.65 12.65
CA ASP A 476 -34.88 29.56 13.30
C ASP A 476 -36.34 29.45 12.82
N LYS A 477 -37.08 28.48 13.37
CA LYS A 477 -38.51 28.27 13.08
C LYS A 477 -39.44 29.43 13.44
N ASN A 478 -39.00 30.31 14.33
CA ASN A 478 -39.73 31.48 14.79
C ASN A 478 -39.31 32.77 14.04
N ASN A 479 -38.47 32.66 13.01
CA ASN A 479 -37.89 33.76 12.24
C ASN A 479 -36.82 34.59 12.97
N ASN A 480 -36.26 34.09 14.07
CA ASN A 480 -35.13 34.75 14.72
C ASN A 480 -33.85 34.51 13.91
N VAL A 481 -33.05 35.55 13.72
CA VAL A 481 -31.76 35.46 13.01
C VAL A 481 -30.75 34.73 13.89
N LEU A 482 -30.27 33.59 13.42
CA LEU A 482 -29.23 32.78 14.05
C LEU A 482 -27.85 33.15 13.55
N ARG A 483 -27.71 33.39 12.25
CA ARG A 483 -26.48 33.82 11.57
C ARG A 483 -26.84 34.75 10.42
N GLU A 484 -25.93 35.65 10.07
CA GLU A 484 -26.06 36.57 8.95
C GLU A 484 -24.70 36.76 8.29
N GLY A 485 -24.68 36.85 6.96
CA GLY A 485 -23.47 37.04 6.20
C GLY A 485 -23.75 37.74 4.89
N LYS A 486 -22.75 38.48 4.40
CA LYS A 486 -22.80 39.13 3.10
C LYS A 486 -22.34 38.15 2.02
N LEU A 487 -22.95 38.22 0.85
CA LEU A 487 -22.45 37.52 -0.32
C LEU A 487 -21.10 38.12 -0.75
N VAL A 488 -20.08 37.27 -0.83
CA VAL A 488 -18.77 37.57 -1.42
C VAL A 488 -18.63 36.68 -2.64
N ASN A 489 -18.47 37.27 -3.82
CA ASN A 489 -18.44 36.53 -5.10
C ASN A 489 -19.66 35.61 -5.33
N GLY A 490 -20.84 35.98 -4.81
CA GLY A 490 -22.06 35.17 -4.94
C GLY A 490 -22.21 34.06 -3.90
N GLU A 491 -21.29 33.94 -2.94
CA GLU A 491 -21.30 32.90 -1.91
C GLU A 491 -21.24 33.48 -0.49
N VAL A 492 -21.76 32.71 0.47
CA VAL A 492 -21.63 32.96 1.91
C VAL A 492 -21.64 31.63 2.65
N GLN A 493 -20.85 31.51 3.72
CA GLN A 493 -20.77 30.29 4.52
C GLN A 493 -21.33 30.51 5.92
N PHE A 494 -22.03 29.49 6.43
CA PHE A 494 -22.54 29.45 7.80
C PHE A 494 -22.08 28.17 8.51
N SER A 495 -21.54 28.31 9.71
CA SER A 495 -21.27 27.16 10.58
C SER A 495 -22.55 26.64 11.24
N LEU A 496 -22.72 25.31 11.25
CA LEU A 496 -23.84 24.54 11.78
C LEU A 496 -23.49 23.77 13.07
N ALA A 497 -22.22 23.73 13.50
CA ALA A 497 -21.68 22.87 14.58
C ALA A 497 -22.45 22.89 15.92
N GLN A 498 -23.23 23.94 16.16
CA GLN A 498 -23.94 24.19 17.43
C GLN A 498 -25.45 24.29 17.26
N LEU A 499 -25.96 24.00 16.06
CA LEU A 499 -27.39 24.03 15.78
C LEU A 499 -27.98 22.64 16.03
N PRO A 500 -28.98 22.48 16.91
CA PRO A 500 -29.68 21.21 17.08
C PRO A 500 -30.32 20.72 15.79
N ASN A 501 -30.52 19.41 15.68
CA ASN A 501 -31.28 18.81 14.58
C ASN A 501 -32.68 19.44 14.51
N GLY A 502 -33.07 19.97 13.34
CA GLY A 502 -34.31 20.73 13.23
C GLY A 502 -34.50 21.48 11.91
N ILE A 503 -35.61 22.23 11.83
CA ILE A 503 -35.99 23.04 10.67
C ILE A 503 -35.51 24.48 10.87
N TYR A 504 -34.86 25.02 9.85
CA TYR A 504 -34.34 26.38 9.78
C TYR A 504 -34.73 27.04 8.46
N TYR A 505 -34.46 28.34 8.30
CA TYR A 505 -34.77 29.06 7.08
C TYR A 505 -33.60 29.94 6.63
N LEU A 506 -33.29 29.91 5.33
CA LEU A 506 -32.44 30.90 4.69
C LEU A 506 -33.29 32.01 4.11
N GLN A 507 -32.84 33.24 4.29
CA GLN A 507 -33.48 34.42 3.74
C GLN A 507 -32.46 35.32 3.08
N MET A 508 -32.75 35.76 1.86
CA MET A 508 -32.03 36.81 1.16
C MET A 508 -32.99 37.95 0.84
N ASN A 509 -32.56 39.16 1.15
CA ASN A 509 -33.26 40.38 0.74
C ASN A 509 -32.47 40.95 -0.44
N THR A 510 -33.10 41.05 -1.61
CA THR A 510 -32.58 41.84 -2.73
C THR A 510 -33.41 43.11 -2.89
N ASP A 511 -32.93 44.05 -3.69
CA ASP A 511 -33.63 45.31 -3.97
C ASP A 511 -35.03 45.11 -4.57
N GLU A 512 -35.27 43.95 -5.19
CA GLU A 512 -36.49 43.64 -5.92
C GLU A 512 -37.44 42.71 -5.15
N ARG A 513 -36.92 41.78 -4.33
CA ARG A 513 -37.73 40.76 -3.64
C ARG A 513 -37.07 40.22 -2.37
N ARG A 514 -37.91 39.74 -1.45
CA ARG A 514 -37.50 38.88 -0.32
C ARG A 514 -37.64 37.41 -0.71
N ILE A 515 -36.54 36.67 -0.68
CA ILE A 515 -36.49 35.24 -0.96
C ILE A 515 -36.28 34.50 0.35
N LYS A 516 -37.14 33.53 0.67
CA LYS A 516 -37.02 32.68 1.86
C LYS A 516 -37.14 31.20 1.48
N ARG A 517 -36.29 30.35 2.07
CA ARG A 517 -36.23 28.90 1.82
C ARG A 517 -36.08 28.15 3.12
N GLN A 518 -36.79 27.04 3.27
CA GLN A 518 -36.63 26.13 4.39
C GLN A 518 -35.42 25.24 4.17
N ILE A 519 -34.67 24.96 5.23
CA ILE A 519 -33.60 23.96 5.26
C ILE A 519 -33.78 23.07 6.50
N VAL A 520 -33.19 21.88 6.47
CA VAL A 520 -33.18 20.93 7.59
C VAL A 520 -31.73 20.68 7.98
N VAL A 521 -31.41 20.77 9.27
CA VAL A 521 -30.09 20.44 9.82
C VAL A 521 -30.19 19.09 10.55
N GLN A 522 -29.25 18.18 10.24
CA GLN A 522 -29.06 16.88 10.89
C GLN A 522 -27.55 16.62 11.03
N HIS A 523 -27.09 16.38 12.26
CA HIS A 523 -25.73 15.92 12.59
C HIS A 523 -25.64 14.41 12.70
#